data_AF-A0A7J7LNP7-F1
#
_entry.id   AF-A0A7J7LNP7-F1
#
_cell.length_a   1.000
_cell.length_b   1.000
_cell.length_c   1.000
_cell.angle_alpha   90.00
_cell.angle_beta   90.00
_cell.angle_gamma   90.00
#
_symmetry.space_group_name_H-M   'P 1'
#
loop_
_entity.id
_entity.type
_entity.pdbx_description
1 polymer ?
#
loop_
_entity_poly.entity_id
_entity_poly.type
_entity_poly.pdbx_seq_one_letter_code
_entity_poly.pdbx_strand_id
1 'polypeptide(L)'
;MKESYMHLKGGEYLRQCLLLSTLSTTPVLINDIRPDDMSPGFRSHEILFLRLLEMISDGCVIEINETGTKLKYKLGVLMGGRNLVPA
;
A
#
# COMPACT_ATOMS: atom_id res chain seq x y z
N MET A 1 20.60 9.59 3.03
CA MET A 1 19.73 9.54 4.22
C MET A 1 19.07 8.17 4.26
N LYS A 2 19.05 7.50 5.41
CA LYS A 2 18.34 6.23 5.57
C LYS A 2 16.85 6.56 5.68
N GLU A 3 16.03 6.15 4.72
CA GLU A 3 14.59 6.37 4.79
C GLU A 3 13.98 5.61 5.98
N SER A 4 13.26 6.33 6.83
CA SER A 4 12.57 5.77 8.00
C SER A 4 11.14 5.42 7.60
N TYR A 5 10.78 4.15 7.72
CA TYR A 5 9.43 3.67 7.48
C TYR A 5 8.67 3.61 8.80
N MET A 6 7.42 4.05 8.79
CA MET A 6 6.52 3.85 9.91
C MET A 6 6.01 2.41 9.91
N HIS A 7 6.28 1.68 10.98
CA HIS A 7 5.93 0.27 11.11
C HIS A 7 4.51 0.12 11.65
N LEU A 8 3.71 -0.67 10.95
CA LEU A 8 2.32 -0.98 11.28
C LEU A 8 2.11 -2.50 11.27
N LYS A 9 1.03 -2.94 11.92
CA LYS A 9 0.65 -4.35 11.99
C LYS A 9 -0.83 -4.54 11.74
N GLY A 10 -1.19 -5.65 11.11
CA GLY A 10 -2.57 -6.03 10.85
C GLY A 10 -3.17 -5.40 9.59
N GLY A 11 -4.33 -5.92 9.19
CA GLY A 11 -5.04 -5.52 7.96
C GLY A 11 -6.38 -4.80 8.16
N GLU A 12 -6.81 -4.55 9.40
CA GLU A 12 -8.18 -4.04 9.68
C GLU A 12 -8.43 -2.63 9.14
N TYR A 13 -7.41 -1.77 9.17
CA TYR A 13 -7.49 -0.36 8.76
C TYR A 13 -6.61 -0.07 7.54
N LEU A 14 -6.35 -1.08 6.70
CA LEU A 14 -5.38 -0.99 5.60
C LEU A 14 -5.64 0.22 4.69
N ARG A 15 -6.91 0.46 4.31
CA ARG A 15 -7.29 1.58 3.45
C ARG A 15 -7.01 2.94 4.09
N GLN A 16 -7.38 3.10 5.37
CA GLN A 16 -7.15 4.34 6.12
C GLN A 16 -5.66 4.59 6.32
N CYS A 17 -4.89 3.54 6.66
CA CYS A 17 -3.44 3.64 6.81
C CYS A 17 -2.76 4.09 5.51
N LEU A 18 -3.12 3.49 4.38
CA LEU A 18 -2.57 3.85 3.07
C LEU A 18 -3.00 5.25 2.64
N LEU A 19 -4.26 5.63 2.87
CA LEU A 19 -4.75 6.98 2.58
C LEU A 19 -4.02 8.04 3.41
N LEU A 20 -3.85 7.81 4.72
CA LEU A 20 -3.11 8.73 5.58
C LEU A 20 -1.63 8.81 5.20
N SER A 21 -0.99 7.66 4.93
CA SER A 21 0.38 7.58 4.43
C SER A 21 0.56 8.36 3.13
N THR A 22 -0.43 8.30 2.24
CA THR A 22 -0.47 9.06 0.98
C THR A 22 -0.54 10.56 1.26
N LEU A 23 -1.49 11.00 2.08
CA LEU A 23 -1.70 12.41 2.40
C LEU A 23 -0.54 13.02 3.21
N SER A 24 0.08 12.24 4.09
CA SER A 24 1.21 12.68 4.92
C SER A 24 2.57 12.45 4.25
N THR A 25 2.62 11.85 3.05
CA THR A 25 3.87 11.45 2.37
C THR A 25 4.82 10.64 3.27
N THR A 26 4.28 9.90 4.23
CA THR A 26 5.06 9.12 5.19
C THR A 26 5.10 7.66 4.72
N PRO A 27 6.28 7.10 4.41
CA PRO A 27 6.36 5.71 3.98
C PRO A 27 6.00 4.76 5.12
N VAL A 28 5.27 3.69 4.82
CA VAL A 28 4.80 2.71 5.82
C VAL A 28 5.22 1.30 5.46
N LEU A 29 5.44 0.49 6.48
CA LEU A 29 5.71 -0.94 6.37
C LEU A 29 4.70 -1.68 7.26
N ILE A 30 3.73 -2.32 6.64
CA ILE A 30 2.66 -3.07 7.31
C ILE A 30 3.04 -4.55 7.32
N ASN A 31 3.09 -5.15 8.50
CA ASN A 31 3.32 -6.58 8.67
C ASN A 31 2.07 -7.27 9.23
N ASP A 32 2.12 -8.60 9.29
CA ASP A 32 1.13 -9.42 9.99
C ASP A 32 -0.30 -9.16 9.46
N ILE A 33 -0.44 -9.02 8.14
CA ILE A 33 -1.75 -8.87 7.49
C ILE A 33 -2.40 -10.26 7.43
N ARG A 34 -3.30 -10.53 8.39
CA ARG A 34 -4.09 -11.77 8.48
C ARG A 34 -3.20 -13.04 8.36
N PRO A 35 -2.19 -13.22 9.23
CA PRO A 35 -1.25 -14.33 9.11
C PRO A 35 -1.89 -15.69 9.39
N ASP A 36 -2.89 -15.73 10.27
CA ASP A 36 -3.54 -16.97 10.75
C ASP A 36 -4.90 -17.26 10.08
N ASP A 37 -5.26 -16.49 9.05
CA ASP A 37 -6.52 -16.66 8.31
C ASP A 37 -6.43 -17.85 7.35
N MET A 38 -7.56 -18.51 7.07
CA MET A 38 -7.64 -19.59 6.07
C MET A 38 -7.17 -19.14 4.68
N SER A 39 -7.33 -17.85 4.39
CA SER A 39 -6.75 -17.21 3.22
C SER A 39 -5.92 -16.01 3.70
N PRO A 40 -4.61 -16.20 3.94
CA PRO A 40 -3.75 -15.19 4.53
C PRO A 40 -3.46 -14.04 3.55
N GLY A 41 -3.05 -12.90 4.10
CA GLY A 41 -2.60 -11.76 3.33
C GLY A 41 -3.73 -10.90 2.75
N PHE A 42 -3.46 -10.24 1.63
CA PHE A 42 -4.37 -9.30 0.97
C PHE A 42 -5.62 -9.96 0.37
N ARG A 43 -6.75 -9.28 0.49
CA ARG A 43 -7.99 -9.58 -0.23
C ARG A 43 -7.95 -8.93 -1.61
N SER A 44 -8.71 -9.47 -2.57
CA SER A 44 -8.74 -8.96 -3.96
C SER A 44 -9.04 -7.46 -4.05
N HIS A 45 -9.94 -6.96 -3.22
CA HIS A 45 -10.31 -5.53 -3.21
C HIS A 45 -9.18 -4.63 -2.67
N GLU A 46 -8.31 -5.13 -1.79
CA GLU A 46 -7.16 -4.38 -1.29
C GLU A 46 -6.06 -4.34 -2.34
N ILE A 47 -5.86 -5.42 -3.10
CA ILE A 47 -4.96 -5.42 -4.26
C ILE A 47 -5.42 -4.42 -5.32
N LEU A 48 -6.72 -4.37 -5.62
CA LEU A 48 -7.28 -3.38 -6.53
C LEU A 48 -7.10 -1.95 -6.00
N PHE A 49 -7.20 -1.75 -4.69
CA PHE A 49 -6.94 -0.45 -4.07
C PHE A 49 -5.46 -0.04 -4.17
N LEU A 50 -4.52 -0.97 -3.98
CA LEU A 50 -3.09 -0.70 -4.18
C LEU A 50 -2.80 -0.34 -5.64
N ARG A 51 -3.39 -1.06 -6.60
CA ARG A 51 -3.29 -0.73 -8.03
C ARG A 51 -3.88 0.65 -8.34
N LEU A 52 -5.00 1.02 -7.71
CA LEU A 52 -5.56 2.35 -7.86
C LEU A 52 -4.57 3.43 -7.39
N LEU A 53 -3.91 3.23 -6.24
CA LEU A 53 -2.91 4.16 -5.71
C LEU A 53 -1.71 4.28 -6.65
N GLU A 54 -1.22 3.16 -7.19
CA GLU A 54 -0.18 3.14 -8.21
C GLU A 54 -0.61 3.91 -9.47
N MET A 55 -1.85 3.73 -9.92
CA MET A 55 -2.36 4.36 -11.15
C MET A 55 -2.53 5.89 -11.03
N ILE A 56 -2.90 6.40 -9.84
CA ILE A 56 -3.10 7.84 -9.59
C ILE A 56 -1.82 8.58 -9.15
N SER A 57 -0.69 7.87 -9.05
CA SER A 57 0.58 8.43 -8.61
C SER A 57 1.71 8.09 -9.58
N ASP A 58 2.76 8.91 -9.57
CA ASP A 58 3.98 8.66 -10.33
C ASP A 58 5.13 8.36 -9.36
N GLY A 59 5.91 7.32 -9.65
CA GLY A 59 7.03 6.89 -8.81
C GLY A 59 6.64 6.30 -7.43
N CYS A 60 5.44 5.75 -7.29
CA CYS A 60 5.06 5.01 -6.07
C CYS A 60 5.79 3.67 -5.99
N VAL A 61 6.17 3.28 -4.77
CA VAL A 61 6.76 1.98 -4.47
C VAL A 61 5.76 1.17 -3.65
N ILE A 62 5.28 0.08 -4.24
CA ILE A 62 4.41 -0.90 -3.61
C ILE A 62 5.10 -2.27 -3.71
N GLU A 63 5.65 -2.75 -2.60
CA GLU A 63 6.29 -4.07 -2.53
C GLU A 63 5.48 -4.98 -1.60
N ILE A 64 4.97 -6.07 -2.15
CA ILE A 64 4.24 -7.10 -1.40
C ILE A 64 5.12 -8.36 -1.34
N ASN A 65 5.19 -9.02 -0.19
CA ASN A 65 5.92 -10.29 -0.09
C ASN A 65 5.16 -11.44 -0.75
N GLU A 66 5.82 -12.58 -0.95
CA GLU A 66 5.26 -13.76 -1.63
C GLU A 66 3.92 -14.24 -1.05
N THR A 67 3.76 -14.18 0.28
CA THR A 67 2.54 -14.62 0.96
C THR A 67 1.49 -13.52 1.13
N GLY A 68 1.77 -12.29 0.70
CA GLY A 68 0.84 -11.16 0.81
C GLY A 68 0.58 -10.68 2.24
N THR A 69 1.37 -11.11 3.23
CA THR A 69 1.20 -10.73 4.65
C THR A 69 2.00 -9.50 5.06
N LYS A 70 2.87 -9.01 4.17
CA LYS A 70 3.71 -7.82 4.37
C LYS A 70 3.61 -6.89 3.16
N LEU A 71 3.56 -5.59 3.45
CA LEU A 71 3.55 -4.53 2.45
C LEU A 71 4.49 -3.42 2.87
N LYS A 72 5.31 -2.98 1.92
CA LYS A 72 6.05 -1.73 1.99
C LYS A 72 5.43 -0.78 0.99
N TYR A 73 4.96 0.35 1.49
CA TYR A 73 4.29 1.38 0.72
C TYR A 73 5.01 2.70 0.89
N LYS A 74 5.33 3.33 -0.23
CA LYS A 74 5.87 4.69 -0.28
C LYS A 74 5.25 5.40 -1.47
N LEU A 75 4.59 6.51 -1.21
CA LEU A 75 4.07 7.35 -2.28
C LEU A 75 5.23 8.09 -2.98
N GLY A 76 5.13 8.22 -4.30
CA GLY A 76 5.89 9.21 -5.07
C GLY A 76 5.13 10.53 -5.14
N VAL A 77 4.76 10.97 -6.34
CA VAL A 77 3.98 12.20 -6.57
C VAL A 77 2.54 11.85 -6.92
N LEU A 78 1.57 12.45 -6.22
CA LEU A 78 0.15 12.26 -6.55
C LEU A 78 -0.22 13.07 -7.79
N MET A 79 -0.53 12.38 -8.89
CA MET A 79 -0.85 12.99 -10.19
C MET A 79 -2.36 13.11 -10.42
N GLY A 80 -3.16 12.33 -9.68
CA GLY A 80 -4.61 12.28 -9.84
C GLY A 80 -5.01 11.62 -11.16
N GLY A 81 -5.97 12.22 -11.87
CA GLY A 81 -6.57 11.64 -13.09
C GLY A 81 -5.83 11.91 -14.41
N ARG A 82 -4.74 12.70 -14.39
CA ARG A 82 -4.17 13.29 -15.62
C ARG A 82 -3.53 12.27 -16.57
N ASN A 83 -3.06 11.13 -16.06
CA ASN A 83 -2.36 10.09 -16.81
C ASN A 83 -3.04 8.71 -16.67
N LEU A 84 -4.33 8.67 -16.32
CA LEU A 84 -5.09 7.42 -16.24
C LEU A 84 -5.30 6.86 -17.65
N VAL A 85 -4.40 6.01 -18.10
CA VAL A 85 -4.64 5.17 -19.27
C VAL A 85 -5.37 3.93 -18.76
N PRO A 86 -6.61 3.65 -19.19
CA PRO A 86 -7.28 2.40 -18.86
C PRO A 86 -6.44 1.25 -19.42
N ALA A 87 -6.05 0.30 -18.55
CA ALA A 87 -5.46 -0.96 -18.97
C ALA A 87 -6.47 -1.84 -19.71
#